data_AF-A0A9Q4AKQ4-F1
#
_entry.id   AF-A0A9Q4AKQ4-F1
#
_cell.length_a   1.000
_cell.length_b   1.000
_cell.length_c   1.000
_cell.angle_alpha   90.00
_cell.angle_beta   90.00
_cell.angle_gamma   90.00
#
_symmetry.space_group_name_H-M   'P 1'
#
loop_
_entity.id
_entity.type
_entity.pdbx_description
1 polymer ?
#
loop_
_entity_poly.entity_id
_entity_poly.type
_entity_poly.pdbx_seq_one_letter_code
_entity_poly.pdbx_strand_id
1 'polypeptide(L)'
;MVDTRFHRFAGPFTLSALLAQIGRADLAQNISAADHVVTGASDLDLAEPGDLALAAQPSYVEELRRTAAGVVLVAPALRDAVPAGCIAIAVDKPHHLFADLLDALYPASTRSVIASGRDDLGAPIFERDVTLGTNVVVGAGVEIGRGTVIGANTVIGAGVTIGRNCTIAANCTIDCAHLGNDVVIHSGVRIGTEGFGWLDFGQSNRKIPQLGRVIVQDKVEVGANSTIDRGALGDTVIGEGTKIDNLVQIGHNCRIGRYCLIASMSGLSGSTILGDGVLLGGGVGTSGHLSIGAGSMVHGRAAVTKDWPAGSKLAGAPAQDIRDFWRELAVMRKLSKGGEAGMNDTTAVTELNAMSIAEILEALPHRYPFLMIDRIVDINGDESAVGIKNVTFNEPIFLGHFPGNPIFPGVLIIEGMAQTAGAIVIKHDSTGGQKNIVLMLGVDNARFRKPAGPGDTIEFHISKMHRRRNVGRYEAKAKVNGVIIAEAEITAMIVGVPS
;
A
#
# COMPACT_ATOMS: atom_id res chain seq x y z
N MET A 1 -24.07 19.89 0.78
CA MET A 1 -24.62 20.55 -0.42
C MET A 1 -23.48 21.14 -1.25
N VAL A 2 -23.54 20.94 -2.57
CA VAL A 2 -22.58 21.50 -3.54
C VAL A 2 -22.62 23.03 -3.51
N ASP A 3 -21.44 23.66 -3.43
CA ASP A 3 -21.33 25.11 -3.36
C ASP A 3 -21.42 25.75 -4.76
N THR A 4 -22.45 26.56 -4.93
CA THR A 4 -22.74 27.22 -6.20
C THR A 4 -21.78 28.35 -6.53
N ARG A 5 -20.80 28.69 -5.68
CA ARG A 5 -19.64 29.53 -6.05
C ARG A 5 -18.60 28.80 -6.89
N PHE A 6 -18.58 27.47 -6.85
CA PHE A 6 -17.64 26.67 -7.63
C PHE A 6 -18.31 25.96 -8.80
N HIS A 7 -19.56 25.52 -8.62
CA HIS A 7 -20.27 24.73 -9.61
C HIS A 7 -21.59 25.38 -10.02
N ARG A 8 -21.80 25.55 -11.33
CA ARG A 8 -23.10 26.03 -11.84
C ARG A 8 -24.14 24.94 -11.70
N PHE A 9 -25.22 25.26 -11.00
CA PHE A 9 -26.38 24.40 -10.86
C PHE A 9 -27.36 24.67 -12.00
N ALA A 10 -27.76 23.61 -12.73
CA ALA A 10 -28.68 23.71 -13.86
C ALA A 10 -30.16 23.54 -13.46
N GLY A 11 -30.43 23.06 -12.24
CA GLY A 11 -31.78 22.85 -11.73
C GLY A 11 -32.43 24.11 -11.13
N PRO A 12 -33.53 23.95 -10.38
CA PRO A 12 -34.10 22.68 -9.93
C PRO A 12 -34.85 21.92 -11.04
N PHE A 13 -34.94 20.61 -10.91
CA PHE A 13 -35.69 19.74 -11.83
C PHE A 13 -36.67 18.84 -11.05
N THR A 14 -37.79 18.47 -11.65
CA THR A 14 -38.54 17.31 -11.13
C THR A 14 -37.73 16.04 -11.36
N LEU A 15 -37.86 15.05 -10.48
CA LEU A 15 -37.16 13.78 -10.60
C LEU A 15 -37.45 13.09 -11.95
N SER A 16 -38.71 13.13 -12.39
CA SER A 16 -39.15 12.64 -13.71
C SER A 16 -38.44 13.33 -14.88
N ALA A 17 -38.32 14.67 -14.85
CA ALA A 17 -37.64 15.42 -15.90
C ALA A 17 -36.13 15.11 -15.92
N LEU A 18 -35.51 15.02 -14.74
CA LEU A 18 -34.10 14.70 -14.61
C LEU A 18 -33.79 13.28 -15.13
N LEU A 19 -34.61 12.30 -14.77
CA LEU A 19 -34.50 10.93 -15.29
C LEU A 19 -34.73 10.87 -16.80
N ALA A 20 -35.69 11.62 -17.34
CA ALA A 20 -35.92 11.69 -18.78
C ALA A 20 -34.73 12.31 -19.53
N GLN A 21 -34.13 13.36 -18.99
CA GLN A 21 -32.97 14.04 -19.58
C GLN A 21 -31.76 13.10 -19.76
N ILE A 22 -31.56 12.16 -18.83
CA ILE A 22 -30.49 11.16 -18.91
C ILE A 22 -30.92 9.86 -19.61
N GLY A 23 -32.08 9.86 -20.29
CA GLY A 23 -32.58 8.69 -21.03
C GLY A 23 -33.09 7.54 -20.15
N ARG A 24 -33.44 7.82 -18.89
CA ARG A 24 -33.93 6.86 -17.88
C ARG A 24 -35.37 7.09 -17.44
N ALA A 25 -36.22 7.54 -18.36
CA ALA A 25 -37.66 7.72 -18.11
C ALA A 25 -38.37 6.42 -17.68
N ASP A 26 -37.78 5.25 -17.98
CA ASP A 26 -38.23 3.93 -17.49
C ASP A 26 -38.30 3.86 -15.96
N LEU A 27 -37.37 4.51 -15.26
CA LEU A 27 -37.31 4.48 -13.80
C LEU A 27 -38.43 5.30 -13.15
N ALA A 28 -38.91 6.36 -13.81
CA ALA A 28 -39.95 7.22 -13.27
C ALA A 28 -41.31 6.51 -13.13
N GLN A 29 -41.58 5.50 -13.96
CA GLN A 29 -42.87 4.79 -14.00
C GLN A 29 -43.18 4.02 -12.70
N ASN A 30 -42.14 3.68 -11.93
CA ASN A 30 -42.25 2.91 -10.69
C ASN A 30 -42.10 3.76 -9.43
N ILE A 31 -42.13 5.09 -9.55
CA ILE A 31 -41.93 6.04 -8.45
C ILE A 31 -43.23 6.79 -8.19
N SER A 32 -43.77 6.69 -6.96
CA SER A 32 -45.05 7.31 -6.57
C SER A 32 -45.00 8.84 -6.45
N ALA A 33 -43.81 9.42 -6.36
CA ALA A 33 -43.57 10.86 -6.20
C ALA A 33 -42.56 11.38 -7.26
N ALA A 34 -42.78 11.03 -8.53
CA ALA A 34 -41.88 11.41 -9.63
C ALA A 34 -41.82 12.94 -9.89
N ASP A 35 -42.74 13.69 -9.29
CA ASP A 35 -42.89 15.13 -9.33
C ASP A 35 -41.97 15.82 -8.30
N HIS A 36 -41.34 15.06 -7.41
CA HIS A 36 -40.44 15.57 -6.38
C HIS A 36 -39.35 16.45 -6.99
N VAL A 37 -39.13 17.61 -6.39
CA VAL A 37 -38.18 18.60 -6.89
C VAL A 37 -36.80 18.33 -6.32
N VAL A 38 -35.85 18.08 -7.21
CA VAL A 38 -34.44 17.91 -6.89
C VAL A 38 -33.74 19.26 -7.01
N THR A 39 -33.15 19.70 -5.89
CA THR A 39 -32.47 21.00 -5.76
C THR A 39 -30.95 20.86 -5.60
N GLY A 40 -30.42 19.64 -5.52
CA GLY A 40 -28.98 19.43 -5.35
C GLY A 40 -28.58 17.98 -5.12
N ALA A 41 -27.35 17.79 -4.68
CA ALA A 41 -26.81 16.51 -4.23
C ALA A 41 -25.92 16.71 -2.99
N SER A 42 -25.88 15.70 -2.12
CA SER A 42 -25.13 15.74 -0.86
C SER A 42 -24.76 14.33 -0.38
N ASP A 43 -23.81 14.25 0.56
CA ASP A 43 -23.49 13.01 1.28
C ASP A 43 -24.66 12.62 2.21
N LEU A 44 -24.82 11.33 2.52
CA LEU A 44 -25.99 10.80 3.25
C LEU A 44 -26.25 11.49 4.59
N ASP A 45 -25.18 11.84 5.32
CA ASP A 45 -25.23 12.49 6.65
C ASP A 45 -25.56 13.99 6.58
N LEU A 46 -25.38 14.61 5.42
CA LEU A 46 -25.56 16.05 5.18
C LEU A 46 -26.68 16.36 4.18
N ALA A 47 -27.43 15.36 3.72
CA ALA A 47 -28.46 15.54 2.71
C ALA A 47 -29.76 16.09 3.30
N GLU A 48 -30.35 17.04 2.59
CA GLU A 48 -31.63 17.66 2.91
C GLU A 48 -32.76 17.13 1.99
N PRO A 49 -34.05 17.42 2.29
CA PRO A 49 -35.18 16.87 1.53
C PRO A 49 -35.21 17.17 0.03
N GLY A 50 -34.43 18.15 -0.45
CA GLY A 50 -34.28 18.46 -1.87
C GLY A 50 -33.13 17.74 -2.57
N ASP A 51 -32.25 17.06 -1.82
CA ASP A 51 -31.01 16.50 -2.36
C ASP A 51 -31.15 15.06 -2.88
N LEU A 52 -30.33 14.74 -3.89
CA LEU A 52 -29.96 13.38 -4.24
C LEU A 52 -28.82 12.88 -3.33
N ALA A 53 -28.93 11.64 -2.88
CA ALA A 53 -27.85 10.92 -2.20
C ALA A 53 -27.64 9.52 -2.78
N LEU A 54 -26.52 8.89 -2.42
CA LEU A 54 -26.11 7.57 -2.91
C LEU A 54 -25.74 6.64 -1.75
N ALA A 55 -26.32 5.44 -1.72
CA ALA A 55 -25.89 4.35 -0.85
C ALA A 55 -25.70 3.06 -1.68
N ALA A 56 -24.48 2.82 -2.14
CA ALA A 56 -24.21 1.75 -3.11
C ALA A 56 -23.74 0.41 -2.51
N GLN A 57 -23.37 0.39 -1.23
CA GLN A 57 -22.76 -0.77 -0.57
C GLN A 57 -23.27 -0.95 0.86
N PRO A 58 -23.31 -2.19 1.39
CA PRO A 58 -23.86 -2.47 2.72
C PRO A 58 -23.28 -1.65 3.88
N SER A 59 -22.03 -1.19 3.76
CA SER A 59 -21.37 -0.33 4.75
C SER A 59 -22.11 0.99 5.02
N TYR A 60 -22.90 1.48 4.07
CA TYR A 60 -23.66 2.73 4.20
C TYR A 60 -25.00 2.58 4.94
N VAL A 61 -25.37 1.39 5.41
CA VAL A 61 -26.72 1.13 5.94
C VAL A 61 -27.10 2.04 7.13
N GLU A 62 -26.15 2.33 8.01
CA GLU A 62 -26.42 3.17 9.20
C GLU A 62 -26.56 4.66 8.84
N GLU A 63 -25.77 5.16 7.88
CA GLU A 63 -25.92 6.51 7.34
C GLU A 63 -27.23 6.64 6.55
N LEU A 64 -27.55 5.63 5.74
CA LEU A 64 -28.79 5.55 4.96
C LEU A 64 -30.03 5.65 5.84
N ARG A 65 -30.05 4.95 6.99
CA ARG A 65 -31.19 4.99 7.93
C ARG A 65 -31.42 6.36 8.55
N ARG A 66 -30.40 7.22 8.55
CA ARG A 66 -30.41 8.54 9.20
C ARG A 66 -30.53 9.69 8.22
N THR A 67 -30.47 9.42 6.91
CA THR A 67 -30.49 10.46 5.89
C THR A 67 -31.83 11.19 5.83
N ALA A 68 -31.78 12.48 5.49
CA ALA A 68 -32.95 13.29 5.17
C ALA A 68 -33.05 13.64 3.68
N ALA A 69 -32.27 12.94 2.82
CA ALA A 69 -32.31 13.12 1.37
C ALA A 69 -33.73 12.91 0.81
N GLY A 70 -34.12 13.72 -0.18
CA GLY A 70 -35.39 13.52 -0.88
C GLY A 70 -35.41 12.25 -1.72
N VAL A 71 -34.29 11.97 -2.38
CA VAL A 71 -34.13 10.81 -3.27
C VAL A 71 -32.81 10.12 -2.97
N VAL A 72 -32.83 8.80 -2.83
CA VAL A 72 -31.63 7.99 -2.59
C VAL A 72 -31.50 6.91 -3.66
N LEU A 73 -30.36 6.91 -4.32
CA LEU A 73 -29.96 5.84 -5.22
C LEU A 73 -29.33 4.72 -4.40
N VAL A 74 -29.84 3.51 -4.54
CA VAL A 74 -29.40 2.37 -3.73
C VAL A 74 -29.14 1.12 -4.55
N ALA A 75 -28.22 0.28 -4.07
CA ALA A 75 -28.15 -1.10 -4.53
C ALA A 75 -29.44 -1.84 -4.12
N PRO A 76 -29.90 -2.86 -4.87
CA PRO A 76 -31.16 -3.54 -4.56
C PRO A 76 -31.22 -4.12 -3.14
N ALA A 77 -30.10 -4.57 -2.61
CA ALA A 77 -29.97 -5.11 -1.24
C ALA A 77 -30.20 -4.07 -0.12
N LEU A 78 -30.14 -2.78 -0.43
CA LEU A 78 -30.33 -1.68 0.53
C LEU A 78 -31.71 -1.03 0.45
N ARG A 79 -32.58 -1.49 -0.47
CA ARG A 79 -33.89 -0.88 -0.72
C ARG A 79 -34.74 -0.77 0.55
N ASP A 80 -34.75 -1.82 1.35
CA ASP A 80 -35.59 -1.89 2.56
C ASP A 80 -35.01 -1.09 3.74
N ALA A 81 -33.77 -0.61 3.63
CA ALA A 81 -33.14 0.26 4.62
C ALA A 81 -33.41 1.76 4.35
N VAL A 82 -34.01 2.11 3.22
CA VAL A 82 -34.35 3.49 2.87
C VAL A 82 -35.49 3.98 3.79
N PRO A 83 -35.35 5.15 4.45
CA PRO A 83 -36.40 5.70 5.29
C PRO A 83 -37.70 5.96 4.49
N ALA A 84 -38.86 5.76 5.12
CA ALA A 84 -40.16 5.89 4.45
C ALA A 84 -40.44 7.30 3.86
N GLY A 85 -39.75 8.33 4.36
CA GLY A 85 -39.83 9.70 3.85
C GLY A 85 -38.96 9.97 2.61
N CYS A 86 -38.14 9.01 2.19
CA CYS A 86 -37.19 9.13 1.09
C CYS A 86 -37.66 8.33 -0.12
N ILE A 87 -37.45 8.86 -1.32
CA ILE A 87 -37.72 8.14 -2.57
C ILE A 87 -36.55 7.22 -2.88
N ALA A 88 -36.78 5.90 -2.88
CA ALA A 88 -35.75 4.91 -3.21
C ALA A 88 -35.69 4.63 -4.73
N ILE A 89 -34.53 4.81 -5.34
CA ILE A 89 -34.22 4.34 -6.70
C ILE A 89 -33.24 3.17 -6.61
N ALA A 90 -33.78 1.95 -6.62
CA ALA A 90 -32.98 0.74 -6.54
C ALA A 90 -32.54 0.26 -7.93
N VAL A 91 -31.22 0.22 -8.19
CA VAL A 91 -30.64 -0.21 -9.47
C VAL A 91 -29.34 -0.99 -9.25
N ASP A 92 -28.97 -1.87 -10.17
CA ASP A 92 -27.77 -2.72 -10.04
C ASP A 92 -26.46 -1.91 -10.00
N LYS A 93 -26.42 -0.76 -10.68
CA LYS A 93 -25.24 0.11 -10.80
C LYS A 93 -25.55 1.53 -10.31
N PRO A 94 -25.78 1.74 -9.00
CA PRO A 94 -26.25 3.01 -8.47
C PRO A 94 -25.22 4.14 -8.66
N HIS A 95 -23.92 3.84 -8.58
CA HIS A 95 -22.86 4.82 -8.88
C HIS A 95 -22.90 5.37 -10.31
N HIS A 96 -23.29 4.55 -11.30
CA HIS A 96 -23.34 4.99 -12.69
C HIS A 96 -24.48 5.99 -12.90
N LEU A 97 -25.67 5.61 -12.45
CA LEU A 97 -26.85 6.47 -12.53
C LEU A 97 -26.62 7.76 -11.74
N PHE A 98 -25.97 7.69 -10.58
CA PHE A 98 -25.64 8.86 -9.80
C PHE A 98 -24.71 9.82 -10.55
N ALA A 99 -23.65 9.31 -11.20
CA ALA A 99 -22.77 10.13 -12.01
C ALA A 99 -23.52 10.81 -13.17
N ASP A 100 -24.46 10.12 -13.84
CA ASP A 100 -25.31 10.69 -14.90
C ASP A 100 -26.19 11.83 -14.37
N LEU A 101 -26.80 11.64 -13.19
CA LEU A 101 -27.64 12.66 -12.56
C LEU A 101 -26.80 13.88 -12.13
N LEU A 102 -25.59 13.66 -11.61
CA LEU A 102 -24.67 14.75 -11.26
C LEU A 102 -24.26 15.55 -12.50
N ASP A 103 -23.95 14.89 -13.62
CA ASP A 103 -23.62 15.58 -14.88
C ASP A 103 -24.81 16.41 -15.40
N ALA A 104 -26.04 15.94 -15.22
CA ALA A 104 -27.23 16.70 -15.59
C ALA A 104 -27.48 17.91 -14.66
N LEU A 105 -27.26 17.77 -13.36
CA LEU A 105 -27.42 18.85 -12.37
C LEU A 105 -26.29 19.88 -12.42
N TYR A 106 -25.07 19.44 -12.76
CA TYR A 106 -23.84 20.24 -12.76
C TYR A 106 -23.05 20.00 -14.07
N PRO A 107 -23.54 20.48 -15.22
CA PRO A 107 -23.00 20.13 -16.55
C PRO A 107 -21.66 20.78 -16.89
N ALA A 108 -21.16 21.70 -16.06
CA ALA A 108 -19.88 22.34 -16.28
C ALA A 108 -18.73 21.36 -16.00
N SER A 109 -17.68 21.40 -16.83
CA SER A 109 -16.49 20.57 -16.60
C SER A 109 -15.86 20.92 -15.26
N THR A 110 -15.83 19.95 -14.35
CA THR A 110 -15.20 20.07 -13.02
C THR A 110 -13.70 20.34 -13.10
N ARG A 111 -13.06 20.12 -14.26
CA ARG A 111 -11.62 20.38 -14.49
C ARG A 111 -11.31 21.78 -15.00
N SER A 112 -12.32 22.55 -15.42
CA SER A 112 -12.12 23.84 -16.10
C SER A 112 -12.13 25.06 -15.17
N VAL A 113 -12.13 24.86 -13.85
CA VAL A 113 -12.46 25.92 -12.87
C VAL A 113 -11.43 27.06 -12.84
N ILE A 114 -10.19 26.82 -13.28
CA ILE A 114 -9.12 27.85 -13.29
C ILE A 114 -9.18 28.76 -14.53
N ALA A 115 -9.82 28.33 -15.63
CA ALA A 115 -9.61 28.98 -16.93
C ALA A 115 -10.66 30.02 -17.36
N SER A 116 -11.90 29.94 -16.86
CA SER A 116 -13.00 30.83 -17.25
C SER A 116 -14.33 30.25 -16.75
N GLY A 117 -15.36 31.08 -16.60
CA GLY A 117 -16.74 30.60 -16.60
C GLY A 117 -17.56 30.91 -15.36
N ARG A 118 -17.07 31.77 -14.46
CA ARG A 118 -17.82 32.25 -13.28
C ARG A 118 -17.96 33.77 -13.22
N ASP A 119 -18.10 34.40 -14.38
CA ASP A 119 -18.26 35.86 -14.49
C ASP A 119 -19.52 36.38 -13.75
N ASP A 120 -20.47 35.48 -13.46
CA ASP A 120 -21.66 35.72 -12.66
C ASP A 120 -21.38 36.04 -11.17
N LEU A 121 -20.18 35.77 -10.66
CA LEU A 121 -19.81 36.04 -9.26
C LEU A 121 -19.32 37.47 -9.01
N GLY A 122 -19.12 38.26 -10.06
CA GLY A 122 -18.63 39.63 -9.94
C GLY A 122 -17.13 39.73 -9.64
N ALA A 123 -16.68 40.95 -9.34
CA ALA A 123 -15.26 41.24 -9.12
C ALA A 123 -14.74 40.68 -7.78
N PRO A 124 -13.44 40.35 -7.68
CA PRO A 124 -12.82 40.00 -6.41
C PRO A 124 -12.94 41.12 -5.36
N ILE A 125 -13.06 40.74 -4.09
CA ILE A 125 -13.16 41.64 -2.95
C ILE A 125 -11.91 41.48 -2.07
N PHE A 126 -11.23 42.60 -1.82
CA PHE A 126 -10.06 42.65 -0.95
C PHE A 126 -10.36 43.55 0.26
N GLU A 127 -10.12 43.05 1.47
CA GLU A 127 -10.03 43.91 2.64
C GLU A 127 -8.73 44.77 2.60
N ARG A 128 -8.56 45.66 3.59
CA ARG A 128 -7.38 46.54 3.68
C ARG A 128 -6.08 45.74 3.84
N ASP A 129 -4.98 46.31 3.37
CA ASP A 129 -3.63 45.78 3.59
C ASP A 129 -3.36 44.38 2.98
N VAL A 130 -4.16 43.95 1.99
CA VAL A 130 -3.87 42.75 1.19
C VAL A 130 -2.72 43.05 0.24
N THR A 131 -1.72 42.16 0.21
CA THR A 131 -0.55 42.28 -0.68
C THR A 131 -0.53 41.14 -1.69
N LEU A 132 -0.49 41.48 -2.98
CA LEU A 132 -0.37 40.52 -4.08
C LEU A 132 1.01 40.63 -4.73
N GLY A 133 1.68 39.49 -4.88
CA GLY A 133 2.93 39.37 -5.61
C GLY A 133 2.74 39.51 -7.12
N THR A 134 3.86 39.57 -7.83
CA THR A 134 3.87 39.65 -9.30
C THR A 134 3.17 38.45 -9.93
N ASN A 135 2.37 38.70 -10.97
CA ASN A 135 1.65 37.67 -11.75
C ASN A 135 0.68 36.79 -10.93
N VAL A 136 0.16 37.27 -9.79
CA VAL A 136 -0.95 36.59 -9.12
C VAL A 136 -2.20 36.66 -10.00
N VAL A 137 -2.90 35.54 -10.14
CA VAL A 137 -4.18 35.44 -10.86
C VAL A 137 -5.30 35.23 -9.85
N VAL A 138 -6.32 36.10 -9.89
CA VAL A 138 -7.47 36.07 -8.98
C VAL A 138 -8.75 35.91 -9.77
N GLY A 139 -9.48 34.82 -9.52
CA GLY A 139 -10.77 34.52 -10.14
C GLY A 139 -11.92 35.40 -9.63
N ALA A 140 -13.04 35.39 -10.36
CA ALA A 140 -14.26 36.14 -10.02
C ALA A 140 -14.81 35.74 -8.64
N GLY A 141 -15.38 36.71 -7.91
CA GLY A 141 -15.98 36.51 -6.59
C GLY A 141 -15.04 36.01 -5.50
N VAL A 142 -13.71 36.06 -5.70
CA VAL A 142 -12.74 35.75 -4.65
C VAL A 142 -12.82 36.78 -3.53
N GLU A 143 -12.76 36.34 -2.28
CA GLU A 143 -12.71 37.20 -1.11
C GLU A 143 -11.41 36.99 -0.34
N ILE A 144 -10.69 38.07 -0.04
CA ILE A 144 -9.41 38.01 0.69
C ILE A 144 -9.42 38.96 1.89
N GLY A 145 -9.20 38.40 3.08
CA GLY A 145 -9.18 39.12 4.34
C GLY A 145 -7.94 39.99 4.56
N ARG A 146 -8.07 40.96 5.46
CA ARG A 146 -7.06 41.98 5.75
C ARG A 146 -5.72 41.38 6.15
N GLY A 147 -4.65 42.05 5.72
CA GLY A 147 -3.28 41.69 6.09
C GLY A 147 -2.77 40.41 5.44
N THR A 148 -3.55 39.77 4.57
CA THR A 148 -3.14 38.57 3.85
C THR A 148 -2.14 38.89 2.74
N VAL A 149 -1.08 38.10 2.65
CA VAL A 149 0.00 38.22 1.66
C VAL A 149 -0.01 37.01 0.73
N ILE A 150 0.05 37.27 -0.57
CA ILE A 150 0.01 36.24 -1.62
C ILE A 150 1.24 36.37 -2.51
N GLY A 151 2.04 35.31 -2.59
CA GLY A 151 3.29 35.26 -3.32
C GLY A 151 3.10 35.20 -4.84
N ALA A 152 4.19 35.47 -5.56
CA ALA A 152 4.19 35.58 -7.02
C ALA A 152 3.69 34.30 -7.73
N ASN A 153 3.07 34.48 -8.90
CA ASN A 153 2.54 33.41 -9.76
C ASN A 153 1.51 32.46 -9.10
N THR A 154 0.94 32.85 -7.95
CA THR A 154 -0.13 32.06 -7.32
C THR A 154 -1.44 32.28 -8.06
N VAL A 155 -2.21 31.20 -8.21
CA VAL A 155 -3.51 31.19 -8.89
C VAL A 155 -4.61 30.88 -7.89
N ILE A 156 -5.64 31.73 -7.85
CA ILE A 156 -6.79 31.59 -6.96
C ILE A 156 -8.05 31.45 -7.82
N GLY A 157 -8.70 30.29 -7.73
CA GLY A 157 -9.93 29.95 -8.45
C GLY A 157 -11.11 30.82 -8.02
N ALA A 158 -12.12 30.90 -8.89
CA ALA A 158 -13.32 31.71 -8.64
C ALA A 158 -14.05 31.28 -7.36
N GLY A 159 -14.58 32.25 -6.61
CA GLY A 159 -15.36 32.01 -5.39
C GLY A 159 -14.57 31.54 -4.16
N VAL A 160 -13.26 31.37 -4.27
CA VAL A 160 -12.38 31.01 -3.14
C VAL A 160 -12.42 32.13 -2.10
N THR A 161 -12.44 31.76 -0.82
CA THR A 161 -12.33 32.72 0.29
C THR A 161 -11.10 32.45 1.10
N ILE A 162 -10.32 33.50 1.39
CA ILE A 162 -9.12 33.44 2.23
C ILE A 162 -9.31 34.42 3.37
N GLY A 163 -9.13 33.96 4.62
CA GLY A 163 -9.25 34.77 5.82
C GLY A 163 -8.17 35.84 5.96
N ARG A 164 -8.05 36.36 7.18
CA ARG A 164 -7.16 37.46 7.54
C ARG A 164 -5.79 36.95 7.96
N ASN A 165 -4.77 37.80 7.76
CA ASN A 165 -3.38 37.55 8.15
C ASN A 165 -2.79 36.23 7.61
N CYS A 166 -3.29 35.75 6.47
CA CYS A 166 -2.76 34.54 5.86
C CYS A 166 -1.48 34.85 5.09
N THR A 167 -0.58 33.87 5.01
CA THR A 167 0.62 33.93 4.18
C THR A 167 0.58 32.80 3.16
N ILE A 168 0.40 33.14 1.89
CA ILE A 168 0.42 32.18 0.79
C ILE A 168 1.68 32.45 -0.02
N ALA A 169 2.58 31.48 -0.10
CA ALA A 169 3.83 31.62 -0.83
C ALA A 169 3.63 31.59 -2.36
N ALA A 170 4.73 31.54 -3.10
CA ALA A 170 4.73 31.61 -4.55
C ALA A 170 4.31 30.29 -5.21
N ASN A 171 3.79 30.38 -6.44
CA ASN A 171 3.46 29.26 -7.31
C ASN A 171 2.41 28.28 -6.73
N CYS A 172 1.50 28.76 -5.87
CA CYS A 172 0.41 27.94 -5.33
C CYS A 172 -0.78 27.91 -6.28
N THR A 173 -1.66 26.91 -6.12
CA THR A 173 -2.99 26.92 -6.74
C THR A 173 -4.02 26.56 -5.71
N ILE A 174 -4.98 27.44 -5.51
CA ILE A 174 -6.06 27.27 -4.55
C ILE A 174 -7.35 27.39 -5.33
N ASP A 175 -8.16 26.34 -5.27
CA ASP A 175 -9.44 26.25 -5.95
C ASP A 175 -10.45 25.61 -5.01
N CYS A 176 -11.75 25.85 -5.23
CA CYS A 176 -12.84 25.18 -4.51
C CYS A 176 -12.63 25.07 -2.99
N ALA A 177 -12.17 26.16 -2.38
CA ALA A 177 -11.70 26.15 -1.01
C ALA A 177 -12.08 27.39 -0.21
N HIS A 178 -12.22 27.18 1.10
CA HIS A 178 -12.35 28.21 2.12
C HIS A 178 -11.22 28.07 3.12
N LEU A 179 -10.38 29.10 3.22
CA LEU A 179 -9.28 29.19 4.17
C LEU A 179 -9.66 30.16 5.29
N GLY A 180 -9.44 29.73 6.53
CA GLY A 180 -9.59 30.55 7.74
C GLY A 180 -8.51 31.62 7.88
N ASN A 181 -8.33 32.12 9.10
CA ASN A 181 -7.35 33.15 9.44
C ASN A 181 -6.01 32.56 9.85
N ASP A 182 -4.95 33.36 9.73
CA ASP A 182 -3.59 33.01 10.14
C ASP A 182 -3.08 31.69 9.50
N VAL A 183 -3.58 31.36 8.30
CA VAL A 183 -3.19 30.17 7.54
C VAL A 183 -1.88 30.44 6.80
N VAL A 184 -0.97 29.47 6.83
CA VAL A 184 0.32 29.54 6.14
C VAL A 184 0.42 28.44 5.09
N ILE A 185 0.61 28.82 3.83
CA ILE A 185 0.73 27.92 2.69
C ILE A 185 2.09 28.11 2.02
N HIS A 186 2.92 27.07 2.02
CA HIS A 186 4.25 27.09 1.41
C HIS A 186 4.20 26.90 -0.11
N SER A 187 5.31 27.18 -0.78
CA SER A 187 5.36 27.26 -2.24
C SER A 187 4.95 25.97 -2.93
N GLY A 188 4.21 26.09 -4.03
CA GLY A 188 3.82 24.95 -4.88
C GLY A 188 2.62 24.14 -4.40
N VAL A 189 2.05 24.45 -3.22
CA VAL A 189 0.88 23.77 -2.66
C VAL A 189 -0.34 23.86 -3.59
N ARG A 190 -1.09 22.76 -3.67
CA ARG A 190 -2.34 22.66 -4.42
C ARG A 190 -3.49 22.31 -3.49
N ILE A 191 -4.53 23.14 -3.46
CA ILE A 191 -5.71 22.96 -2.61
C ILE A 191 -6.95 22.98 -3.49
N GLY A 192 -7.83 22.00 -3.25
CA GLY A 192 -9.11 21.82 -3.92
C GLY A 192 -9.02 21.30 -5.35
N THR A 193 -7.93 20.63 -5.68
CA THR A 193 -7.82 19.81 -6.89
C THR A 193 -8.80 18.64 -6.85
N GLU A 194 -9.16 18.10 -8.02
CA GLU A 194 -10.02 16.92 -8.09
C GLU A 194 -9.37 15.70 -7.43
N GLY A 195 -10.12 15.05 -6.52
CA GLY A 195 -9.75 13.74 -6.01
C GLY A 195 -9.79 12.62 -7.05
N PHE A 196 -9.25 11.46 -6.69
CA PHE A 196 -9.18 10.26 -7.52
C PHE A 196 -10.52 9.47 -7.61
N GLY A 197 -11.62 10.14 -7.97
CA GLY A 197 -12.92 9.47 -8.17
C GLY A 197 -13.14 8.98 -9.61
N TRP A 198 -13.12 7.67 -9.84
CA TRP A 198 -13.34 7.05 -11.16
C TRP A 198 -14.26 5.84 -11.08
N LEU A 199 -15.12 5.66 -12.10
CA LEU A 199 -15.79 4.40 -12.38
C LEU A 199 -14.88 3.57 -13.30
N ASP A 200 -14.50 2.38 -12.85
CA ASP A 200 -13.67 1.45 -13.62
C ASP A 200 -14.54 0.46 -14.40
N PHE A 201 -14.31 0.36 -15.71
CA PHE A 201 -14.96 -0.57 -16.62
C PHE A 201 -13.97 -1.63 -17.15
N GLY A 202 -12.80 -1.76 -16.52
CA GLY A 202 -11.75 -2.73 -16.84
C GLY A 202 -10.90 -2.34 -18.06
N GLN A 203 -11.53 -1.94 -19.17
CA GLN A 203 -10.84 -1.47 -20.39
C GLN A 203 -10.90 0.06 -20.57
N SER A 204 -11.80 0.71 -19.86
CA SER A 204 -11.97 2.15 -19.85
C SER A 204 -12.42 2.59 -18.47
N ASN A 205 -12.47 3.90 -18.26
CA ASN A 205 -12.97 4.47 -17.02
C ASN A 205 -13.75 5.75 -17.32
N ARG A 206 -14.57 6.16 -16.36
CA ARG A 206 -15.29 7.43 -16.39
C ARG A 206 -14.98 8.22 -15.14
N LYS A 207 -14.70 9.52 -15.31
CA LYS A 207 -14.50 10.43 -14.20
C LYS A 207 -15.81 10.63 -13.44
N ILE A 208 -15.76 10.56 -12.11
CA ILE A 208 -16.87 10.98 -11.26
C ILE A 208 -16.70 12.47 -10.96
N PRO A 209 -17.71 13.33 -11.20
CA PRO A 209 -17.67 14.74 -10.81
C PRO A 209 -17.26 14.90 -9.34
N GLN A 210 -16.24 15.72 -9.09
CA GLN A 210 -15.84 16.11 -7.73
C GLN A 210 -16.36 17.53 -7.49
N LEU A 211 -17.49 17.63 -6.80
CA LEU A 211 -18.29 18.85 -6.61
C LEU A 211 -18.19 19.40 -5.18
N GLY A 212 -17.41 18.74 -4.33
CA GLY A 212 -17.14 19.17 -2.97
C GLY A 212 -16.10 20.27 -2.89
N ARG A 213 -15.64 20.54 -1.67
CA ARG A 213 -14.67 21.61 -1.39
C ARG A 213 -13.56 21.17 -0.45
N VAL A 214 -12.65 22.09 -0.19
CA VAL A 214 -11.72 22.02 0.95
C VAL A 214 -12.04 23.13 1.94
N ILE A 215 -12.16 22.77 3.22
CA ILE A 215 -12.24 23.70 4.34
C ILE A 215 -10.95 23.62 5.14
N VAL A 216 -10.17 24.70 5.13
CA VAL A 216 -8.96 24.84 5.94
C VAL A 216 -9.26 25.81 7.07
N GLN A 217 -9.25 25.34 8.31
CA GLN A 217 -9.53 26.17 9.48
C GLN A 217 -8.33 27.05 9.87
N ASP A 218 -8.53 27.89 10.89
CA ASP A 218 -7.55 28.87 11.34
C ASP A 218 -6.21 28.23 11.75
N LYS A 219 -5.12 28.98 11.60
CA LYS A 219 -3.76 28.62 12.04
C LYS A 219 -3.21 27.30 11.46
N VAL A 220 -3.81 26.80 10.39
CA VAL A 220 -3.28 25.64 9.66
C VAL A 220 -2.02 26.04 8.89
N GLU A 221 -1.05 25.14 8.82
CA GLU A 221 0.13 25.30 7.98
C GLU A 221 0.29 24.11 7.04
N VAL A 222 0.53 24.40 5.75
CA VAL A 222 0.70 23.38 4.70
C VAL A 222 2.04 23.57 4.01
N GLY A 223 2.90 22.56 4.14
CA GLY A 223 4.26 22.49 3.61
C GLY A 223 4.33 22.42 2.09
N ALA A 224 5.50 22.71 1.55
CA ALA A 224 5.74 22.88 0.13
C ALA A 224 5.35 21.65 -0.69
N ASN A 225 4.74 21.91 -1.85
CA ASN A 225 4.29 20.89 -2.82
C ASN A 225 3.32 19.83 -2.26
N SER A 226 2.69 20.08 -1.11
CA SER A 226 1.60 19.23 -0.61
C SER A 226 0.31 19.49 -1.36
N THR A 227 -0.54 18.47 -1.42
CA THR A 227 -1.77 18.44 -2.20
C THR A 227 -2.95 18.07 -1.32
N ILE A 228 -4.03 18.84 -1.40
CA ILE A 228 -5.28 18.60 -0.67
C ILE A 228 -6.42 18.57 -1.68
N ASP A 229 -6.95 17.39 -1.93
CA ASP A 229 -8.06 17.23 -2.86
C ASP A 229 -9.38 17.69 -2.23
N ARG A 230 -10.25 18.31 -3.03
CA ARG A 230 -11.63 18.60 -2.61
C ARG A 230 -12.43 17.31 -2.44
N GLY A 231 -13.48 17.35 -1.65
CA GLY A 231 -14.41 16.23 -1.53
C GLY A 231 -15.17 15.93 -2.83
N ALA A 232 -15.76 14.73 -2.91
CA ALA A 232 -16.60 14.34 -4.03
C ALA A 232 -17.94 15.10 -4.06
N LEU A 233 -18.61 15.21 -2.91
CA LEU A 233 -19.83 16.01 -2.70
C LEU A 233 -19.73 16.86 -1.43
N GLY A 234 -19.33 16.23 -0.32
CA GLY A 234 -18.99 16.94 0.92
C GLY A 234 -17.60 17.58 0.88
N ASP A 235 -17.08 17.90 2.05
CA ASP A 235 -15.85 18.66 2.19
C ASP A 235 -14.68 17.79 2.68
N THR A 236 -13.50 18.04 2.12
CA THR A 236 -12.24 17.71 2.80
C THR A 236 -12.00 18.80 3.85
N VAL A 237 -11.74 18.43 5.11
CA VAL A 237 -11.64 19.37 6.23
C VAL A 237 -10.30 19.23 6.94
N ILE A 238 -9.60 20.35 7.12
CA ILE A 238 -8.39 20.44 7.94
C ILE A 238 -8.68 21.28 9.18
N GLY A 239 -8.63 20.66 10.35
CA GLY A 239 -8.95 21.28 11.63
C GLY A 239 -7.93 22.31 12.09
N GLU A 240 -8.38 23.24 12.94
CA GLU A 240 -7.59 24.37 13.45
C GLU A 240 -6.22 23.93 13.99
N GLY A 241 -5.18 24.69 13.65
CA GLY A 241 -3.83 24.52 14.20
C GLY A 241 -3.07 23.29 13.69
N THR A 242 -3.65 22.49 12.79
CA THR A 242 -2.98 21.33 12.19
C THR A 242 -1.80 21.76 11.29
N LYS A 243 -0.72 20.98 11.35
CA LYS A 243 0.52 21.21 10.58
C LYS A 243 0.76 20.03 9.64
N ILE A 244 0.84 20.34 8.36
CA ILE A 244 1.08 19.40 7.28
C ILE A 244 2.45 19.75 6.71
N ASP A 245 3.40 18.82 6.75
CA ASP A 245 4.75 19.00 6.21
C ASP A 245 4.75 18.89 4.68
N ASN A 246 5.93 18.97 4.07
CA ASN A 246 6.14 18.95 2.63
C ASN A 246 5.75 17.62 1.99
N LEU A 247 5.32 17.67 0.72
CA LEU A 247 5.04 16.48 -0.10
C LEU A 247 4.04 15.51 0.55
N VAL A 248 3.04 16.04 1.25
CA VAL A 248 1.92 15.27 1.80
C VAL A 248 0.76 15.26 0.81
N GLN A 249 0.13 14.10 0.63
CA GLN A 249 -1.11 13.95 -0.13
C GLN A 249 -2.28 13.74 0.83
N ILE A 250 -3.30 14.60 0.75
CA ILE A 250 -4.59 14.44 1.42
C ILE A 250 -5.67 14.15 0.37
N GLY A 251 -6.21 12.93 0.39
CA GLY A 251 -7.29 12.52 -0.53
C GLY A 251 -8.63 13.20 -0.24
N HIS A 252 -9.55 13.07 -1.20
CA HIS A 252 -10.89 13.66 -1.12
C HIS A 252 -11.67 13.18 0.11
N ASN A 253 -12.51 14.05 0.67
CA ASN A 253 -13.37 13.78 1.83
C ASN A 253 -12.62 13.43 3.13
N CYS A 254 -11.30 13.61 3.20
CA CYS A 254 -10.59 13.42 4.47
C CYS A 254 -11.08 14.43 5.51
N ARG A 255 -11.22 13.98 6.76
CA ARG A 255 -11.54 14.83 7.91
C ARG A 255 -10.40 14.78 8.91
N ILE A 256 -9.58 15.82 8.94
CA ILE A 256 -8.42 15.92 9.84
C ILE A 256 -8.80 16.80 11.02
N GLY A 257 -8.67 16.26 12.23
CA GLY A 257 -8.91 16.96 13.48
C GLY A 257 -7.97 18.14 13.71
N ARG A 258 -8.12 18.75 14.88
CA ARG A 258 -7.34 19.91 15.33
C ARG A 258 -5.96 19.49 15.84
N TYR A 259 -4.98 20.36 15.67
CA TYR A 259 -3.63 20.19 16.22
C TYR A 259 -2.94 18.87 15.83
N CYS A 260 -3.27 18.32 14.66
CA CYS A 260 -2.56 17.16 14.12
C CYS A 260 -1.20 17.59 13.58
N LEU A 261 -0.21 16.72 13.66
CA LEU A 261 1.09 16.91 13.02
C LEU A 261 1.30 15.78 12.01
N ILE A 262 1.41 16.14 10.73
CA ILE A 262 1.55 15.19 9.63
C ILE A 262 2.89 15.44 8.96
N ALA A 263 3.84 14.55 9.21
CA ALA A 263 5.19 14.66 8.66
C ALA A 263 5.24 14.29 7.16
N SER A 264 6.33 14.74 6.52
CA SER A 264 6.50 14.72 5.06
C SER A 264 6.34 13.33 4.43
N MET A 265 5.98 13.33 3.15
CA MET A 265 5.76 12.12 2.35
C MET A 265 4.62 11.22 2.85
N SER A 266 3.81 11.68 3.80
CA SER A 266 2.62 10.95 4.23
C SER A 266 1.51 11.05 3.18
N GLY A 267 0.74 9.98 3.02
CA GLY A 267 -0.35 9.91 2.06
C GLY A 267 -1.61 9.36 2.70
N LEU A 268 -2.68 10.17 2.71
CA LEU A 268 -3.98 9.78 3.23
C LEU A 268 -4.92 9.48 2.06
N SER A 269 -5.43 8.26 2.00
CA SER A 269 -6.46 7.89 1.02
C SER A 269 -7.79 8.55 1.34
N GLY A 270 -8.68 8.64 0.35
CA GLY A 270 -9.98 9.31 0.47
C GLY A 270 -10.82 8.83 1.66
N SER A 271 -11.57 9.76 2.25
CA SER A 271 -12.44 9.55 3.41
C SER A 271 -11.72 9.03 4.67
N THR A 272 -10.41 9.27 4.80
CA THR A 272 -9.68 9.02 6.06
C THR A 272 -10.06 10.07 7.11
N ILE A 273 -10.36 9.64 8.33
CA ILE A 273 -10.68 10.49 9.47
C ILE A 273 -9.54 10.42 10.49
N LEU A 274 -8.95 11.57 10.83
CA LEU A 274 -8.02 11.70 11.95
C LEU A 274 -8.71 12.46 13.08
N GLY A 275 -8.68 11.92 14.29
CA GLY A 275 -9.08 12.65 15.49
C GLY A 275 -8.07 13.75 15.86
N ASP A 276 -8.42 14.57 16.84
CA ASP A 276 -7.57 15.69 17.30
C ASP A 276 -6.23 15.18 17.85
N GLY A 277 -5.16 15.94 17.60
CA GLY A 277 -3.83 15.69 18.16
C GLY A 277 -3.15 14.42 17.62
N VAL A 278 -3.59 13.89 16.48
CA VAL A 278 -2.94 12.73 15.84
C VAL A 278 -1.58 13.13 15.29
N LEU A 279 -0.59 12.28 15.51
CA LEU A 279 0.79 12.44 15.05
C LEU A 279 1.10 11.37 14.00
N LEU A 280 1.34 11.79 12.75
CA LEU A 280 1.80 10.90 11.69
C LEU A 280 3.28 11.16 11.39
N GLY A 281 4.11 10.14 11.57
CA GLY A 281 5.51 10.15 11.19
C GLY A 281 5.71 10.17 9.68
N GLY A 282 6.92 10.47 9.24
CA GLY A 282 7.20 10.65 7.81
C GLY A 282 6.93 9.39 6.99
N GLY A 283 6.30 9.54 5.83
CA GLY A 283 6.02 8.44 4.92
C GLY A 283 4.91 7.48 5.39
N VAL A 284 4.03 7.91 6.29
CA VAL A 284 2.87 7.10 6.70
C VAL A 284 1.85 7.03 5.55
N GLY A 285 1.31 5.85 5.31
CA GLY A 285 0.22 5.64 4.35
C GLY A 285 -1.06 5.16 5.05
N THR A 286 -2.23 5.60 4.59
CA THR A 286 -3.53 5.05 5.02
C THR A 286 -4.28 4.42 3.85
N SER A 287 -5.00 3.33 4.10
CA SER A 287 -6.13 2.93 3.25
C SER A 287 -7.26 3.96 3.37
N GLY A 288 -8.20 3.97 2.41
CA GLY A 288 -9.36 4.85 2.46
C GLY A 288 -10.40 4.38 3.46
N HIS A 289 -11.37 5.26 3.78
CA HIS A 289 -12.54 4.93 4.60
C HIS A 289 -12.21 4.32 5.96
N LEU A 290 -11.26 4.91 6.68
CA LEU A 290 -10.89 4.50 8.04
C LEU A 290 -10.76 5.69 8.99
N SER A 291 -10.73 5.39 10.28
CA SER A 291 -10.62 6.34 11.37
C SER A 291 -9.40 6.04 12.26
N ILE A 292 -8.65 7.08 12.60
CA ILE A 292 -7.58 7.04 13.59
C ILE A 292 -7.98 7.97 14.73
N GLY A 293 -8.27 7.39 15.90
CA GLY A 293 -8.79 8.13 17.04
C GLY A 293 -7.82 9.19 17.58
N ALA A 294 -8.36 10.15 18.32
CA ALA A 294 -7.64 11.30 18.87
C ALA A 294 -6.40 10.90 19.70
N GLY A 295 -5.35 11.72 19.63
CA GLY A 295 -4.09 11.54 20.38
C GLY A 295 -3.27 10.32 19.97
N SER A 296 -3.60 9.67 18.84
CA SER A 296 -2.85 8.53 18.35
C SER A 296 -1.51 8.94 17.72
N MET A 297 -0.52 8.06 17.80
CA MET A 297 0.79 8.23 17.20
C MET A 297 1.05 7.11 16.20
N VAL A 298 1.32 7.45 14.96
CA VAL A 298 1.70 6.53 13.90
C VAL A 298 3.14 6.80 13.54
N HIS A 299 4.02 5.84 13.83
CA HIS A 299 5.43 5.96 13.51
C HIS A 299 5.66 5.93 12.00
N GLY A 300 6.77 6.55 11.58
CA GLY A 300 7.09 6.72 10.16
C GLY A 300 7.07 5.42 9.38
N ARG A 301 6.72 5.50 8.09
CA ARG A 301 6.61 4.37 7.14
C ARG A 301 5.54 3.32 7.47
N ALA A 302 4.74 3.49 8.52
CA ALA A 302 3.65 2.57 8.80
C ALA A 302 2.52 2.69 7.76
N ALA A 303 1.88 1.56 7.45
CA ALA A 303 0.68 1.48 6.62
C ALA A 303 -0.54 1.16 7.50
N VAL A 304 -1.50 2.08 7.58
CA VAL A 304 -2.73 1.94 8.38
C VAL A 304 -3.85 1.42 7.50
N THR A 305 -4.38 0.23 7.80
CA THR A 305 -5.32 -0.49 6.93
C THR A 305 -6.72 -0.70 7.52
N LYS A 306 -6.94 -0.27 8.77
CA LYS A 306 -8.20 -0.41 9.50
C LYS A 306 -8.36 0.71 10.53
N ASP A 307 -9.54 0.77 11.14
CA ASP A 307 -9.83 1.70 12.24
C ASP A 307 -8.96 1.44 13.47
N TRP A 308 -8.61 2.52 14.18
CA TRP A 308 -7.88 2.47 15.44
C TRP A 308 -8.49 3.41 16.48
N PRO A 309 -8.67 2.95 17.74
CA PRO A 309 -9.22 3.77 18.81
C PRO A 309 -8.26 4.91 19.21
N ALA A 310 -8.77 5.87 19.99
CA ALA A 310 -7.98 6.97 20.53
C ALA A 310 -6.77 6.50 21.36
N GLY A 311 -5.67 7.26 21.29
CA GLY A 311 -4.42 6.97 22.01
C GLY A 311 -3.62 5.80 21.45
N SER A 312 -3.94 5.31 20.24
CA SER A 312 -3.24 4.19 19.62
C SER A 312 -1.79 4.55 19.30
N LYS A 313 -0.87 3.60 19.47
CA LYS A 313 0.54 3.71 19.06
C LYS A 313 0.82 2.67 17.99
N LEU A 314 0.94 3.11 16.76
CA LEU A 314 1.04 2.26 15.58
C LEU A 314 2.44 2.34 15.00
N ALA A 315 3.01 1.20 14.62
CA ALA A 315 4.31 1.12 13.98
C ALA A 315 4.33 0.03 12.91
N GLY A 316 5.25 0.16 11.95
CA GLY A 316 5.48 -0.77 10.85
C GLY A 316 6.68 -0.30 10.03
N ALA A 317 7.29 -1.21 9.27
CA ALA A 317 8.45 -1.00 8.39
C ALA A 317 9.45 0.12 8.80
N PRO A 318 10.06 0.11 10.00
CA PRO A 318 11.33 0.79 10.15
C PRO A 318 12.45 -0.03 9.48
N ALA A 319 13.52 0.64 9.07
CA ALA A 319 14.72 -0.06 8.61
C ALA A 319 15.30 -0.93 9.74
N GLN A 320 15.76 -2.12 9.40
CA GLN A 320 16.41 -3.07 10.30
C GLN A 320 17.77 -3.48 9.71
N ASP A 321 18.61 -4.12 10.53
CA ASP A 321 19.80 -4.80 9.99
C ASP A 321 19.36 -5.84 8.94
N ILE A 322 20.09 -5.91 7.84
CA ILE A 322 19.73 -6.76 6.70
C ILE A 322 19.63 -8.24 7.11
N ARG A 323 20.46 -8.71 8.04
CA ARG A 323 20.44 -10.11 8.49
C ARG A 323 19.20 -10.42 9.31
N ASP A 324 18.81 -9.51 10.20
CA ASP A 324 17.62 -9.66 11.04
C ASP A 324 16.35 -9.61 10.19
N PHE A 325 16.29 -8.70 9.22
CA PHE A 325 15.17 -8.63 8.27
C PHE A 325 14.95 -9.95 7.52
N TRP A 326 16.02 -10.53 6.95
CA TRP A 326 15.90 -11.80 6.23
C TRP A 326 15.51 -12.96 7.15
N ARG A 327 16.02 -12.97 8.39
CA ARG A 327 15.70 -13.99 9.38
C ARG A 327 14.21 -13.92 9.77
N GLU A 328 13.69 -12.74 10.08
CA GLU A 328 12.28 -12.51 10.40
C GLU A 328 11.36 -12.93 9.26
N LEU A 329 11.69 -12.54 8.02
CA LEU A 329 10.89 -12.88 6.84
C LEU A 329 10.86 -14.40 6.58
N ALA A 330 11.98 -15.10 6.80
CA ALA A 330 12.05 -16.54 6.67
C ALA A 330 11.14 -17.25 7.69
N VAL A 331 11.13 -16.79 8.95
CA VAL A 331 10.25 -17.31 10.01
C VAL A 331 8.78 -17.09 9.66
N MET A 332 8.41 -15.86 9.26
CA MET A 332 7.03 -15.54 8.85
C MET A 332 6.54 -16.42 7.70
N ARG A 333 7.40 -16.71 6.72
CA ARG A 333 7.07 -17.62 5.61
C ARG A 333 6.87 -19.07 6.05
N LYS A 334 7.61 -19.55 7.06
CA LYS A 334 7.39 -20.89 7.63
C LYS A 334 6.05 -20.96 8.36
N LEU A 335 5.72 -19.94 9.15
CA LEU A 335 4.44 -19.85 9.87
C LEU A 335 3.24 -19.79 8.91
N SER A 336 3.34 -18.99 7.84
CA SER A 336 2.26 -18.87 6.83
C SER A 336 2.00 -20.17 6.05
N LYS A 337 2.95 -21.11 6.02
CA LYS A 337 2.79 -22.41 5.34
C LYS A 337 2.31 -23.53 6.27
N GLY A 338 2.11 -23.24 7.57
CA GLY A 338 1.85 -24.23 8.63
C GLY A 338 0.44 -24.24 9.21
N GLY A 339 -0.60 -23.96 8.41
CA GLY A 339 -2.00 -23.92 8.85
C GLY A 339 -2.68 -25.27 9.17
N GLU A 340 -1.94 -26.34 9.49
CA GLU A 340 -2.50 -27.64 9.90
C GLU A 340 -1.76 -28.34 11.06
N ALA A 341 -0.88 -27.65 11.79
CA ALA A 341 -0.37 -28.16 13.05
C ALA A 341 -1.00 -27.37 14.20
N GLY A 342 -1.93 -28.00 14.90
CA GLY A 342 -2.64 -27.42 16.03
C GLY A 342 -1.71 -26.82 17.08
N MET A 343 -2.23 -25.79 17.72
CA MET A 343 -1.68 -25.11 18.89
C MET A 343 -1.54 -26.09 20.06
N ASN A 344 -0.48 -26.89 20.05
CA ASN A 344 0.04 -27.68 21.16
C ASN A 344 1.45 -28.11 20.78
N ASP A 345 2.36 -27.15 20.62
CA ASP A 345 3.75 -27.47 20.87
C ASP A 345 4.50 -26.22 21.31
N THR A 346 4.93 -26.23 22.57
CA THR A 346 6.00 -25.36 23.07
C THR A 346 7.30 -25.88 22.45
N THR A 347 7.45 -25.71 21.14
CA THR A 347 8.69 -26.07 20.44
C THR A 347 9.63 -24.89 20.51
N ALA A 348 10.64 -25.08 21.37
CA ALA A 348 11.82 -24.25 21.42
C ALA A 348 12.34 -23.98 20.00
N VAL A 349 12.73 -22.74 19.74
CA VAL A 349 13.50 -22.35 18.56
C VAL A 349 14.79 -23.18 18.57
N THR A 350 14.84 -24.25 17.78
CA THR A 350 16.09 -24.97 17.54
C THR A 350 16.94 -24.09 16.62
N GLU A 351 18.05 -23.58 17.14
CA GLU A 351 19.11 -22.98 16.33
C GLU A 351 19.44 -23.95 15.18
N LEU A 352 19.37 -23.48 13.92
CA LEU A 352 19.87 -24.27 12.80
C LEU A 352 21.39 -24.35 12.95
N ASN A 353 21.89 -25.57 13.12
CA ASN A 353 23.30 -25.83 13.35
C ASN A 353 24.11 -25.56 12.06
N ALA A 354 25.38 -25.20 12.22
CA ALA A 354 26.34 -25.08 11.12
C ALA A 354 27.54 -26.02 11.36
N MET A 355 28.33 -26.27 10.32
CA MET A 355 29.66 -26.86 10.43
C MET A 355 30.67 -25.97 9.74
N SER A 356 31.67 -25.54 10.51
CA SER A 356 32.90 -24.92 10.03
C SER A 356 33.79 -25.94 9.32
N ILE A 357 34.79 -25.45 8.58
CA ILE A 357 35.79 -26.31 7.93
C ILE A 357 36.52 -27.23 8.93
N ALA A 358 36.75 -26.78 10.17
CA ALA A 358 37.39 -27.58 11.21
C ALA A 358 36.53 -28.79 11.61
N GLU A 359 35.23 -28.57 11.81
CA GLU A 359 34.27 -29.65 12.12
C GLU A 359 34.09 -30.61 10.94
N ILE A 360 34.14 -30.10 9.70
CA ILE A 360 34.08 -30.95 8.50
C ILE A 360 35.32 -31.85 8.40
N LEU A 361 36.51 -31.32 8.68
CA LEU A 361 37.75 -32.09 8.67
C LEU A 361 37.80 -33.15 9.76
N GLU A 362 37.12 -32.92 10.89
CA GLU A 362 36.94 -33.92 11.93
C GLU A 362 35.93 -35.00 11.53
N ALA A 363 34.79 -34.60 10.95
CA ALA A 363 33.72 -35.51 10.56
C ALA A 363 34.06 -36.38 9.33
N LEU A 364 34.71 -35.80 8.32
CA LEU A 364 35.02 -36.49 7.07
C LEU A 364 36.49 -36.88 6.96
N PRO A 365 36.81 -38.06 6.38
CA PRO A 365 38.19 -38.45 6.10
C PRO A 365 38.80 -37.67 4.92
N HIS A 366 37.98 -37.02 4.09
CA HIS A 366 38.41 -36.31 2.89
C HIS A 366 39.35 -35.14 3.21
N ARG A 367 40.40 -34.98 2.39
CA ARG A 367 41.36 -33.88 2.47
C ARG A 367 41.57 -33.27 1.10
N TYR A 368 42.01 -32.02 1.06
CA TYR A 368 42.42 -31.37 -0.19
C TYR A 368 43.44 -32.27 -0.92
N PRO A 369 43.32 -32.46 -2.25
CA PRO A 369 42.41 -31.76 -3.16
C PRO A 369 41.01 -32.37 -3.33
N PHE A 370 40.64 -33.39 -2.54
CA PHE A 370 39.39 -34.13 -2.70
C PHE A 370 38.27 -33.75 -1.71
N LEU A 371 38.51 -32.81 -0.79
CA LEU A 371 37.45 -32.21 0.03
C LEU A 371 36.73 -31.13 -0.80
N MET A 372 35.44 -31.35 -1.05
CA MET A 372 34.62 -30.54 -1.96
C MET A 372 33.77 -29.49 -1.23
N ILE A 373 33.77 -29.45 0.10
CA ILE A 373 32.93 -28.55 0.89
C ILE A 373 33.78 -27.70 1.85
N ASP A 374 33.51 -26.39 1.87
CA ASP A 374 34.21 -25.41 2.71
C ASP A 374 33.48 -25.19 4.05
N ARG A 375 32.15 -25.25 4.04
CA ARG A 375 31.27 -25.15 5.22
C ARG A 375 29.92 -25.79 4.93
N ILE A 376 29.19 -26.15 5.98
CA ILE A 376 27.78 -26.58 5.88
C ILE A 376 26.93 -25.65 6.75
N VAL A 377 25.80 -25.20 6.21
CA VAL A 377 24.83 -24.35 6.92
C VAL A 377 23.44 -24.95 6.85
N ASP A 378 22.53 -24.36 7.62
CA ASP A 378 21.12 -24.76 7.69
C ASP A 378 20.93 -26.26 8.03
N ILE A 379 21.79 -26.80 8.91
CA ILE A 379 21.72 -28.21 9.31
C ILE A 379 20.50 -28.42 10.21
N ASN A 380 19.66 -29.37 9.80
CA ASN A 380 18.54 -29.87 10.57
C ASN A 380 18.75 -31.36 10.86
N GLY A 381 19.50 -31.69 11.92
CA GLY A 381 19.85 -33.08 12.24
C GLY A 381 20.52 -33.80 11.06
N ASP A 382 20.04 -35.00 10.74
CA ASP A 382 20.38 -35.72 9.50
C ASP A 382 19.27 -35.59 8.42
N GLU A 383 18.28 -34.71 8.60
CA GLU A 383 17.16 -34.50 7.67
C GLU A 383 17.54 -33.63 6.48
N SER A 384 18.25 -32.52 6.72
CA SER A 384 18.66 -31.62 5.62
C SER A 384 19.84 -30.72 5.98
N ALA A 385 20.54 -30.25 4.96
CA ALA A 385 21.58 -29.23 5.07
C ALA A 385 21.97 -28.61 3.72
N VAL A 386 22.74 -27.51 3.78
CA VAL A 386 23.32 -26.86 2.61
C VAL A 386 24.84 -26.82 2.72
N GLY A 387 25.52 -27.62 1.91
CA GLY A 387 26.98 -27.58 1.76
C GLY A 387 27.41 -26.46 0.83
N ILE A 388 28.52 -25.80 1.13
CA ILE A 388 29.03 -24.66 0.35
C ILE A 388 30.39 -24.99 -0.22
N LYS A 389 30.56 -24.76 -1.52
CA LYS A 389 31.82 -24.87 -2.26
C LYS A 389 32.10 -23.58 -3.01
N ASN A 390 33.20 -22.91 -2.69
CA ASN A 390 33.72 -21.80 -3.46
C ASN A 390 34.71 -22.34 -4.49
N VAL A 391 34.40 -22.17 -5.78
CA VAL A 391 35.23 -22.66 -6.87
C VAL A 391 36.33 -21.65 -7.15
N THR A 392 37.58 -22.01 -6.91
CA THR A 392 38.73 -21.12 -7.15
C THR A 392 39.53 -21.57 -8.36
N PHE A 393 40.03 -20.62 -9.16
CA PHE A 393 40.82 -20.91 -10.37
C PHE A 393 42.08 -21.75 -10.05
N ASN A 394 42.59 -21.68 -8.82
CA ASN A 394 43.80 -22.38 -8.40
C ASN A 394 43.60 -23.88 -8.07
N GLU A 395 42.40 -24.44 -8.27
CA GLU A 395 42.17 -25.87 -7.99
C GLU A 395 42.88 -26.78 -9.02
N PRO A 396 43.52 -27.87 -8.57
CA PRO A 396 44.39 -28.69 -9.41
C PRO A 396 43.64 -29.41 -10.53
N ILE A 397 42.33 -29.58 -10.36
CA ILE A 397 41.45 -30.15 -11.40
C ILE A 397 41.46 -29.33 -12.69
N PHE A 398 41.64 -28.01 -12.62
CA PHE A 398 41.64 -27.13 -13.79
C PHE A 398 42.92 -27.22 -14.62
N LEU A 399 43.98 -27.86 -14.09
CA LEU A 399 45.20 -28.15 -14.84
C LEU A 399 44.96 -29.19 -15.95
N GLY A 400 44.02 -30.11 -15.75
CA GLY A 400 43.74 -31.21 -16.69
C GLY A 400 42.33 -31.25 -17.25
N HIS A 401 41.34 -30.70 -16.52
CA HIS A 401 39.94 -30.74 -16.92
C HIS A 401 39.54 -29.47 -17.70
N PHE A 402 39.68 -29.55 -19.03
CA PHE A 402 39.49 -28.46 -19.99
C PHE A 402 40.38 -27.22 -19.75
N PRO A 403 41.70 -27.30 -20.00
CA PRO A 403 42.66 -26.23 -19.66
C PRO A 403 42.39 -24.85 -20.31
N GLY A 404 41.71 -24.82 -21.46
CA GLY A 404 41.31 -23.58 -22.14
C GLY A 404 39.91 -23.06 -21.78
N ASN A 405 39.15 -23.82 -20.98
CA ASN A 405 37.79 -23.46 -20.57
C ASN A 405 37.49 -24.12 -19.21
N PRO A 406 37.90 -23.50 -18.09
CA PRO A 406 37.84 -24.13 -16.77
C PRO A 406 36.39 -24.38 -16.34
N ILE A 407 36.01 -25.67 -16.35
CA ILE A 407 34.69 -26.14 -15.92
C ILE A 407 34.87 -27.09 -14.76
N PHE A 408 34.16 -26.84 -13.65
CA PHE A 408 34.18 -27.71 -12.49
C PHE A 408 33.51 -29.05 -12.84
N PRO A 409 34.19 -30.21 -12.68
CA PRO A 409 33.67 -31.50 -13.11
C PRO A 409 32.33 -31.85 -12.45
N GLY A 410 31.34 -32.26 -13.25
CA GLY A 410 30.04 -32.69 -12.73
C GLY A 410 30.13 -33.82 -11.71
N VAL A 411 31.07 -34.74 -11.87
CA VAL A 411 31.32 -35.82 -10.90
C VAL A 411 31.78 -35.29 -9.54
N LEU A 412 32.51 -34.18 -9.50
CA LEU A 412 32.91 -33.54 -8.24
C LEU A 412 31.77 -32.74 -7.60
N ILE A 413 30.79 -32.29 -8.39
CA ILE A 413 29.54 -31.73 -7.88
C ILE A 413 28.75 -32.82 -7.14
N ILE A 414 28.65 -34.02 -7.72
CA ILE A 414 28.02 -35.18 -7.04
C ILE A 414 28.80 -35.56 -5.78
N GLU A 415 30.13 -35.57 -5.84
CA GLU A 415 30.97 -35.81 -4.66
C GLU A 415 30.71 -34.76 -3.56
N GLY A 416 30.61 -33.47 -3.89
CA GLY A 416 30.26 -32.42 -2.93
C GLY A 416 28.88 -32.61 -2.29
N MET A 417 27.90 -33.06 -3.06
CA MET A 417 26.59 -33.45 -2.52
C MET A 417 26.72 -34.63 -1.54
N ALA A 418 27.48 -35.66 -1.90
CA ALA A 418 27.70 -36.84 -1.06
C ALA A 418 28.44 -36.51 0.24
N GLN A 419 29.47 -35.66 0.17
CA GLN A 419 30.21 -35.19 1.36
C GLN A 419 29.31 -34.36 2.28
N THR A 420 28.44 -33.52 1.73
CA THR A 420 27.47 -32.75 2.52
C THR A 420 26.52 -33.69 3.28
N ALA A 421 25.93 -34.67 2.59
CA ALA A 421 25.05 -35.66 3.20
C ALA A 421 25.80 -36.51 4.26
N GLY A 422 27.02 -36.95 3.96
CA GLY A 422 27.82 -37.76 4.88
C GLY A 422 28.23 -37.01 6.15
N ALA A 423 28.62 -35.74 6.02
CA ALA A 423 29.05 -34.93 7.17
C ALA A 423 27.93 -34.73 8.19
N ILE A 424 26.70 -34.44 7.75
CA ILE A 424 25.57 -34.21 8.66
C ILE A 424 25.13 -35.51 9.34
N VAL A 425 25.21 -36.63 8.63
CA VAL A 425 24.90 -37.96 9.17
C VAL A 425 25.92 -38.33 10.25
N ILE A 426 27.21 -38.14 10.00
CA ILE A 426 28.25 -38.40 10.98
C ILE A 426 28.07 -37.49 12.20
N LYS A 427 27.87 -36.18 11.99
CA LYS A 427 27.65 -35.22 13.09
C LYS A 427 26.42 -35.60 13.94
N HIS A 428 25.33 -36.03 13.30
CA HIS A 428 24.12 -36.48 13.98
C HIS A 428 24.34 -37.77 14.78
N ASP A 429 25.07 -38.74 14.22
CA ASP A 429 25.27 -40.07 14.81
C ASP A 429 26.47 -40.14 15.78
N SER A 430 27.18 -39.04 16.03
CA SER A 430 28.44 -39.00 16.82
C SER A 430 28.29 -39.27 18.33
N THR A 431 27.25 -39.98 18.76
CA THR A 431 27.07 -40.46 20.13
C THR A 431 27.87 -41.74 20.39
N GLY A 432 29.21 -41.65 20.52
CA GLY A 432 29.97 -42.80 21.06
C GLY A 432 31.46 -42.95 20.70
N GLY A 433 32.10 -42.00 20.04
CA GLY A 433 33.56 -42.01 19.83
C GLY A 433 34.12 -43.04 18.82
N GLN A 434 33.26 -43.81 18.13
CA GLN A 434 33.68 -44.64 17.00
C GLN A 434 33.79 -43.80 15.72
N LYS A 435 34.92 -43.91 15.01
CA LYS A 435 35.11 -43.28 13.70
C LYS A 435 34.29 -44.02 12.65
N ASN A 436 33.32 -43.31 12.07
CA ASN A 436 32.49 -43.80 10.98
C ASN A 436 32.92 -43.16 9.66
N ILE A 437 32.85 -43.91 8.57
CA ILE A 437 32.98 -43.40 7.21
C ILE A 437 31.68 -43.60 6.46
N VAL A 438 31.40 -42.70 5.52
CA VAL A 438 30.23 -42.77 4.65
C VAL A 438 30.70 -43.20 3.28
N LEU A 439 30.24 -44.37 2.81
CA LEU A 439 30.51 -44.90 1.49
C LEU A 439 29.30 -44.67 0.58
N MET A 440 29.53 -44.05 -0.58
CA MET A 440 28.50 -43.91 -1.59
C MET A 440 28.22 -45.27 -2.25
N LEU A 441 26.98 -45.73 -2.19
CA LEU A 441 26.53 -47.01 -2.75
C LEU A 441 25.87 -46.86 -4.12
N GLY A 442 25.24 -45.72 -4.38
CA GLY A 442 24.52 -45.51 -5.63
C GLY A 442 24.19 -44.05 -5.87
N VAL A 443 24.09 -43.71 -7.15
CA VAL A 443 23.65 -42.40 -7.63
C VAL A 443 22.57 -42.64 -8.66
N ASP A 444 21.34 -42.27 -8.34
CA ASP A 444 20.20 -42.37 -9.23
C ASP A 444 19.82 -40.98 -9.75
N ASN A 445 19.14 -40.93 -10.89
CA ASN A 445 18.51 -39.71 -11.43
C ASN A 445 19.47 -38.50 -11.58
N ALA A 446 20.77 -38.73 -11.76
CA ALA A 446 21.74 -37.64 -11.92
C ALA A 446 21.53 -36.86 -13.22
N ARG A 447 21.39 -35.53 -13.12
CA ARG A 447 21.30 -34.62 -14.28
C ARG A 447 22.22 -33.42 -14.08
N PHE A 448 23.05 -33.13 -15.09
CA PHE A 448 23.90 -31.93 -15.16
C PHE A 448 23.28 -30.93 -16.13
N ARG A 449 22.78 -29.81 -15.59
CA ARG A 449 21.97 -28.83 -16.33
C ARG A 449 22.80 -27.66 -16.84
N LYS A 450 23.78 -27.19 -16.07
CA LYS A 450 24.63 -26.04 -16.38
C LYS A 450 26.05 -26.25 -15.84
N PRO A 451 27.09 -25.68 -16.49
CA PRO A 451 28.43 -25.70 -15.94
C PRO A 451 28.55 -24.77 -14.73
N ALA A 452 29.51 -25.07 -13.86
CA ALA A 452 30.05 -24.15 -12.85
C ALA A 452 31.54 -23.95 -13.10
N GLY A 453 32.09 -22.81 -12.74
CA GLY A 453 33.49 -22.47 -12.98
C GLY A 453 34.10 -21.59 -11.89
N PRO A 454 35.37 -21.19 -12.06
CA PRO A 454 36.05 -20.29 -11.13
C PRO A 454 35.26 -19.00 -10.86
N GLY A 455 35.10 -18.67 -9.57
CA GLY A 455 34.31 -17.53 -9.11
C GLY A 455 32.88 -17.87 -8.67
N ASP A 456 32.37 -19.05 -9.02
CA ASP A 456 31.06 -19.50 -8.56
C ASP A 456 31.11 -20.00 -7.11
N THR A 457 30.02 -19.75 -6.37
CA THR A 457 29.69 -20.47 -5.14
C THR A 457 28.61 -21.50 -5.45
N ILE A 458 28.95 -22.78 -5.30
CA ILE A 458 28.03 -23.89 -5.44
C ILE A 458 27.42 -24.21 -4.08
N GLU A 459 26.09 -24.24 -4.02
CA GLU A 459 25.31 -24.67 -2.86
C GLU A 459 24.76 -26.09 -3.09
N PHE A 460 25.14 -27.05 -2.25
CA PHE A 460 24.65 -28.42 -2.26
C PHE A 460 23.49 -28.58 -1.27
N HIS A 461 22.25 -28.48 -1.77
CA HIS A 461 21.03 -28.65 -0.98
C HIS A 461 20.73 -30.15 -0.84
N ILE A 462 20.77 -30.66 0.38
CA ILE A 462 20.53 -32.08 0.71
C ILE A 462 19.25 -32.22 1.52
N SER A 463 18.41 -33.18 1.14
CA SER A 463 17.22 -33.59 1.88
C SER A 463 17.17 -35.11 1.99
N LYS A 464 17.05 -35.65 3.20
CA LYS A 464 16.88 -37.09 3.44
C LYS A 464 15.53 -37.54 2.87
N MET A 465 15.57 -38.61 2.08
CA MET A 465 14.35 -39.25 1.56
C MET A 465 13.90 -40.35 2.51
N HIS A 466 14.80 -41.28 2.82
CA HIS A 466 14.57 -42.36 3.76
C HIS A 466 15.89 -42.92 4.27
N ARG A 467 15.88 -43.47 5.49
CA ARG A 467 17.04 -44.15 6.08
C ARG A 467 16.63 -45.46 6.74
N ARG A 468 17.35 -46.54 6.46
CA ARG A 468 17.19 -47.85 7.12
C ARG A 468 18.54 -48.29 7.68
N ARG A 469 18.60 -48.44 9.01
CA ARG A 469 19.84 -48.82 9.72
C ARG A 469 20.99 -47.87 9.33
N ASN A 470 22.06 -48.43 8.75
CA ASN A 470 23.24 -47.71 8.33
C ASN A 470 23.19 -47.22 6.87
N VAL A 471 22.08 -47.39 6.14
CA VAL A 471 21.92 -46.93 4.75
C VAL A 471 20.90 -45.80 4.66
N GLY A 472 21.31 -44.66 4.09
CA GLY A 472 20.46 -43.50 3.84
C GLY A 472 20.39 -43.14 2.35
N ARG A 473 19.24 -42.65 1.91
CA ARG A 473 19.02 -42.09 0.57
C ARG A 473 18.63 -40.62 0.69
N TYR A 474 19.25 -39.78 -0.13
CA TYR A 474 19.12 -38.33 -0.08
C TYR A 474 18.81 -37.77 -1.47
N GLU A 475 17.85 -36.85 -1.54
CA GLU A 475 17.67 -35.97 -2.70
C GLU A 475 18.70 -34.84 -2.60
N ALA A 476 19.43 -34.58 -3.68
CA ALA A 476 20.49 -33.58 -3.73
C ALA A 476 20.33 -32.64 -4.93
N LYS A 477 20.46 -31.33 -4.69
CA LYS A 477 20.40 -30.27 -5.71
C LYS A 477 21.56 -29.30 -5.55
N ALA A 478 22.36 -29.12 -6.59
CA ALA A 478 23.43 -28.14 -6.65
C ALA A 478 22.92 -26.86 -7.31
N LYS A 479 23.18 -25.71 -6.70
CA LYS A 479 22.76 -24.40 -7.21
C LYS A 479 23.91 -23.40 -7.27
N VAL A 480 23.87 -22.51 -8.25
CA VAL A 480 24.69 -21.30 -8.33
C VAL A 480 23.75 -20.12 -8.56
N ASN A 481 23.84 -19.08 -7.72
CA ASN A 481 22.96 -17.91 -7.77
C ASN A 481 21.46 -18.28 -7.82
N GLY A 482 21.06 -19.29 -7.03
CA GLY A 482 19.68 -19.80 -6.97
C GLY A 482 19.26 -20.71 -8.14
N VAL A 483 20.07 -20.86 -9.18
CA VAL A 483 19.77 -21.69 -10.36
C VAL A 483 20.31 -23.10 -10.18
N ILE A 484 19.48 -24.12 -10.43
CA ILE A 484 19.90 -25.53 -10.35
C ILE A 484 20.88 -25.84 -11.50
N ILE A 485 22.09 -26.24 -11.13
CA ILE A 485 23.15 -26.65 -12.07
C ILE A 485 23.29 -28.17 -12.16
N ALA A 486 22.94 -28.90 -11.10
CA ALA A 486 22.87 -30.36 -11.10
C ALA A 486 21.88 -30.88 -10.04
N GLU A 487 21.38 -32.09 -10.24
CA GLU A 487 20.52 -32.80 -9.29
C GLU A 487 20.81 -34.31 -9.33
N ALA A 488 20.64 -35.00 -8.22
CA ALA A 488 20.80 -36.45 -8.11
C ALA A 488 20.11 -37.00 -6.86
N GLU A 489 19.91 -38.31 -6.82
CA GLU A 489 19.57 -39.04 -5.59
C GLU A 489 20.78 -39.88 -5.16
N ILE A 490 21.28 -39.66 -3.96
CA ILE A 490 22.50 -40.27 -3.45
C ILE A 490 22.13 -41.30 -2.40
N THR A 491 22.56 -42.55 -2.62
CA THR A 491 22.46 -43.61 -1.63
C THR A 491 23.83 -43.82 -1.00
N ALA A 492 23.90 -43.76 0.32
CA ALA A 492 25.14 -43.90 1.07
C ALA A 492 24.98 -44.80 2.30
N MET A 493 26.07 -45.45 2.70
CA MET A 493 26.14 -46.35 3.83
C MET A 493 27.20 -45.92 4.82
N ILE A 494 26.83 -45.89 6.10
CA ILE A 494 27.74 -45.66 7.21
C ILE A 494 28.42 -46.99 7.54
N VAL A 495 29.75 -46.97 7.59
CA VAL A 495 30.58 -48.11 7.96
C VAL A 495 31.49 -47.69 9.10
N GLY A 496 31.52 -48.47 10.18
CA GLY A 496 32.50 -48.28 11.25
C GLY A 496 33.89 -48.63 10.74
N VAL A 497 34.88 -47.78 11.02
CA VAL A 497 36.27 -48.08 10.70
C VAL A 497 36.84 -48.97 11.80
N PRO A 498 37.36 -50.17 11.50
CA PRO A 498 38.12 -50.95 12.48
C PRO A 498 39.33 -50.13 12.92
N SER A 499 39.56 -50.07 14.24
CA SER A 499 40.70 -49.38 14.86
C SER A 499 42.06 -49.83 14.34
#